data_AF-A0A7K4VK72-F1
#
_entry.id   AF-A0A7K4VK72-F1
#
_cell.length_a   1.000
_cell.length_b   1.000
_cell.length_c   1.000
_cell.angle_alpha   90.00
_cell.angle_beta   90.00
_cell.angle_gamma   90.00
#
_symmetry.space_group_name_H-M   'P 1'
#
loop_
_entity.id
_entity.type
_entity.pdbx_description
1 polymer ?
#
loop_
_entity_poly.entity_id
_entity_poly.type
_entity_poly.pdbx_seq_one_letter_code
_entity_poly.pdbx_strand_id
1 'polypeptide(L)'
;MGALQPGLPNPAMLPKDWALLIIDLKDCFFTIPLHPQDMKRFAFTLAREAHSIFHQNAKGLQEEFKISKAEAIAIVRACPICSHHNGGCGLGLGV
;
A
#
# COMPACT_ATOMS: atom_id res chain seq x y z
N MET A 1 -24.84 21.12 5.76
CA MET A 1 -24.42 20.68 4.41
C MET A 1 -23.22 21.52 4.01
N GLY A 2 -22.06 20.90 3.82
CA GLY A 2 -20.82 21.61 3.45
C GLY A 2 -20.81 22.06 1.99
N ALA A 3 -19.92 22.99 1.63
CA ALA A 3 -19.76 23.47 0.28
C ALA A 3 -19.26 22.36 -0.67
N LEU A 4 -19.78 22.33 -1.90
CA LEU A 4 -19.30 21.43 -2.96
C LEU A 4 -17.89 21.86 -3.38
N GLN A 5 -16.98 20.91 -3.57
CA GLN A 5 -15.66 21.20 -4.12
C GLN A 5 -15.76 21.59 -5.61
N PRO A 6 -15.29 22.78 -6.01
CA PRO A 6 -15.26 23.17 -7.42
C PRO A 6 -14.37 22.20 -8.23
N GLY A 7 -14.89 21.67 -9.33
CA GLY A 7 -14.14 20.80 -10.24
C GLY A 7 -14.46 19.30 -10.19
N LEU A 8 -15.23 18.83 -9.20
CA LEU A 8 -15.83 17.49 -9.24
C LEU A 8 -17.25 17.53 -9.84
N PRO A 9 -17.68 16.49 -10.57
CA PRO A 9 -19.08 16.36 -10.96
C PRO A 9 -19.94 16.34 -9.69
N ASN A 10 -21.08 17.02 -9.74
CA ASN A 10 -22.03 17.05 -8.63
C ASN A 10 -22.40 15.59 -8.25
N PRO A 11 -22.35 15.18 -6.98
CA PRO A 11 -22.74 13.84 -6.55
C PRO A 11 -24.14 13.41 -7.04
N ALA A 12 -25.03 14.38 -7.28
CA ALA A 12 -26.35 14.14 -7.87
C ALA A 12 -26.33 13.72 -9.36
N MET A 13 -25.18 13.76 -10.03
CA MET A 13 -25.00 13.28 -11.41
C MET A 13 -24.72 11.77 -11.50
N LEU A 14 -24.49 11.09 -10.37
CA LEU A 14 -24.38 9.63 -10.37
C LEU A 14 -25.79 9.02 -10.54
N PRO A 15 -26.01 8.14 -11.55
CA PRO A 15 -27.30 7.47 -11.74
C PRO A 15 -27.66 6.66 -10.49
N LYS A 16 -28.94 6.73 -10.05
CA LYS A 16 -29.41 6.07 -8.82
C LYS A 16 -29.21 4.55 -8.79
N ASP A 17 -29.07 3.92 -9.95
CA ASP A 17 -29.01 2.46 -10.10
C ASP A 17 -27.60 1.96 -10.47
N TRP A 18 -26.58 2.82 -10.39
CA TRP A 18 -25.21 2.41 -10.71
C TRP A 18 -24.56 1.69 -9.52
N ALA A 19 -23.81 0.63 -9.80
CA ALA A 19 -23.03 -0.07 -8.78
C ALA A 19 -21.91 0.85 -8.29
N LEU A 20 -22.05 1.39 -7.08
CA LEU A 20 -21.06 2.25 -6.45
C LEU A 20 -20.07 1.40 -5.65
N LEU A 21 -18.79 1.45 -6.02
CA LEU A 21 -17.70 0.91 -5.23
C LEU A 21 -17.09 2.05 -4.41
N ILE A 22 -17.40 2.09 -3.11
CA ILE A 22 -16.82 3.07 -2.18
C ILE A 22 -15.52 2.47 -1.65
N ILE A 23 -14.40 3.06 -2.08
CA ILE A 23 -13.05 2.65 -1.72
C ILE A 23 -12.48 3.72 -0.80
N ASP A 24 -12.15 3.39 0.45
CA ASP A 24 -11.31 4.30 1.24
C ASP A 24 -9.90 4.25 0.66
N LEU A 25 -9.42 5.37 0.13
CA LEU A 25 -8.09 5.47 -0.45
C LEU A 25 -7.00 5.09 0.57
N LYS A 26 -7.25 5.30 1.88
CA LYS A 26 -6.31 4.95 2.94
C LYS A 26 -6.20 3.43 3.15
N ASP A 27 -7.32 2.72 3.09
CA ASP A 27 -7.37 1.27 3.30
C ASP A 27 -7.12 0.47 2.01
N CYS A 28 -7.38 1.07 0.86
CA CYS A 28 -7.32 0.39 -0.43
C CYS A 28 -6.11 0.78 -1.30
N PHE A 29 -5.21 1.64 -0.82
CA PHE A 29 -3.96 1.97 -1.53
C PHE A 29 -3.15 0.72 -1.92
N PHE A 30 -3.30 -0.38 -1.17
CA PHE A 30 -2.67 -1.68 -1.44
C PHE A 30 -3.61 -2.75 -2.03
N THR A 31 -4.93 -2.48 -2.08
CA THR A 31 -5.95 -3.45 -2.54
C THR A 31 -6.36 -3.23 -3.99
N ILE A 32 -6.14 -2.03 -4.55
CA ILE A 32 -6.41 -1.78 -5.97
C ILE A 32 -5.29 -2.47 -6.78
N PRO A 33 -5.62 -3.50 -7.59
CA PRO A 33 -4.61 -4.20 -8.38
C PRO A 33 -3.99 -3.24 -9.39
N LEU A 34 -2.70 -3.01 -9.26
CA LEU A 34 -1.94 -2.28 -10.27
C LEU A 34 -1.85 -3.11 -11.55
N HIS A 35 -1.81 -2.40 -12.68
CA HIS A 35 -1.56 -3.05 -13.95
C HIS A 35 -0.20 -3.79 -13.89
N PRO A 36 -0.09 -5.05 -14.38
CA PRO A 36 1.11 -5.87 -14.21
C PRO A 36 2.41 -5.22 -14.72
N GLN A 37 2.30 -4.36 -15.72
CA GLN A 37 3.44 -3.63 -16.28
C GLN A 37 3.98 -2.55 -15.32
N ASP A 38 3.09 -1.93 -14.55
CA ASP A 38 3.43 -0.85 -13.62
C ASP A 38 3.87 -1.39 -12.28
N MET A 39 3.43 -2.61 -11.91
CA MET A 39 3.91 -3.30 -10.72
C MET A 39 5.43 -3.32 -10.66
N LYS A 40 6.14 -3.68 -11.74
CA LYS A 40 7.62 -3.70 -11.74
C LYS A 40 8.25 -2.33 -11.53
N ARG A 41 7.61 -1.27 -12.03
CA ARG A 41 8.12 0.11 -11.93
C ARG A 41 7.95 0.68 -10.53
N PHE A 42 6.87 0.30 -9.84
CA PHE A 42 6.52 0.85 -8.53
C PHE A 42 6.74 -0.13 -7.37
N ALA A 43 7.11 -1.38 -7.63
CA ALA A 43 7.25 -2.44 -6.62
C ALA A 43 8.09 -2.00 -5.41
N PHE A 44 9.24 -1.37 -5.64
CA PHE A 44 10.10 -0.88 -4.57
C PHE A 44 9.43 0.22 -3.72
N THR A 45 8.84 1.21 -4.38
CA THR A 45 8.16 2.32 -3.69
C THR A 45 6.97 1.81 -2.89
N LEU A 46 6.13 0.97 -3.49
CA LEU A 46 4.96 0.40 -2.83
C LEU A 46 5.35 -0.51 -1.66
N ALA A 47 6.40 -1.31 -1.82
CA ALA A 47 6.94 -2.12 -0.74
C ALA A 47 7.43 -1.26 0.43
N ARG A 48 8.07 -0.12 0.15
CA ARG A 48 8.51 0.82 1.18
C ARG A 48 7.34 1.46 1.90
N GLU A 49 6.34 1.94 1.16
CA GLU A 49 5.14 2.54 1.78
C GLU A 49 4.35 1.51 2.59
N ALA A 50 4.19 0.28 2.09
CA ALA A 50 3.57 -0.83 2.82
C ALA A 50 4.33 -1.14 4.12
N HIS A 51 5.67 -1.26 4.06
CA HIS A 51 6.49 -1.48 5.25
C HIS A 51 6.39 -0.32 6.25
N SER A 52 6.22 0.93 5.79
CA SER A 52 6.06 2.08 6.69
C SER A 52 4.75 2.03 7.49
N ILE A 53 3.77 1.26 7.04
CA ILE A 53 2.45 1.14 7.69
C ILE A 53 2.37 -0.14 8.51
N PHE A 54 2.78 -1.26 7.91
CA PHE A 54 2.59 -2.60 8.48
C PHE A 54 3.85 -3.21 9.09
N HIS A 55 5.02 -2.60 8.86
CA HIS A 55 6.31 -3.10 9.35
C HIS A 55 6.59 -4.58 9.04
N GLN A 56 6.11 -5.08 7.89
CA GLN A 56 6.32 -6.47 7.49
C GLN A 56 7.80 -6.81 7.28
N ASN A 57 8.18 -8.06 7.55
CA ASN A 57 9.58 -8.50 7.40
C ASN A 57 10.02 -8.59 5.92
N ALA A 58 11.33 -8.69 5.70
CA ALA A 58 11.90 -8.71 4.35
C ALA A 58 11.40 -9.88 3.48
N LYS A 59 11.06 -11.02 4.08
CA LYS A 59 10.51 -12.17 3.34
C LYS A 59 9.10 -11.84 2.82
N GLY A 60 8.26 -11.25 3.66
CA GLY A 60 6.90 -10.80 3.27
C GLY A 60 6.96 -9.78 2.14
N LEU A 61 7.85 -8.79 2.23
CA LEU A 61 8.04 -7.79 1.16
C LEU A 61 8.47 -8.43 -0.17
N GLN A 62 9.39 -9.40 -0.13
CA GLN A 62 9.85 -10.12 -1.31
C GLN A 62 8.71 -10.92 -1.96
N GLU A 63 7.95 -11.66 -1.16
CA GLU A 63 6.88 -12.53 -1.66
C GLU A 63 5.71 -11.72 -2.24
N GLU A 64 5.36 -10.59 -1.61
CA GLU A 64 4.26 -9.71 -2.01
C GLU A 64 4.59 -8.85 -3.24
N PHE A 65 5.70 -8.12 -3.20
CA PHE A 65 6.03 -7.13 -4.25
C PHE A 65 6.96 -7.67 -5.34
N LYS A 66 7.43 -8.92 -5.21
CA LYS A 66 8.38 -9.55 -6.16
C LYS A 66 9.69 -8.77 -6.35
N ILE A 67 10.07 -7.97 -5.35
CA ILE A 67 11.37 -7.29 -5.31
C ILE A 67 12.49 -8.27 -4.92
N SER A 68 13.74 -7.91 -5.14
CA SER A 68 14.87 -8.74 -4.71
C SER A 68 14.99 -8.77 -3.17
N LYS A 69 15.57 -9.85 -2.64
CA LYS A 69 15.87 -9.96 -1.20
C LYS A 69 16.73 -8.80 -0.70
N ALA A 70 17.65 -8.30 -1.52
CA ALA A 70 18.51 -7.16 -1.17
C ALA A 70 17.70 -5.87 -1.02
N GLU A 71 16.77 -5.60 -1.94
CA GLU A 71 15.86 -4.46 -1.87
C GLU A 71 14.95 -4.55 -0.63
N ALA A 72 14.37 -5.72 -0.38
CA ALA A 72 13.52 -5.93 0.79
C ALA A 72 14.28 -5.71 2.11
N ILE A 73 15.54 -6.17 2.20
CA ILE A 73 16.40 -5.92 3.36
C ILE A 73 16.72 -4.42 3.49
N ALA A 74 16.97 -3.73 2.38
CA ALA A 74 17.24 -2.30 2.39
C ALA A 74 16.06 -1.50 2.95
N ILE A 75 14.83 -1.87 2.59
CA ILE A 75 13.60 -1.26 3.13
C ILE A 75 13.53 -1.43 4.66
N VAL A 76 13.68 -2.67 5.17
CA VAL A 76 13.61 -2.95 6.61
C VAL A 76 14.73 -2.25 7.38
N ARG A 77 15.94 -2.19 6.82
CA ARG A 77 17.09 -1.52 7.45
C ARG A 77 16.97 0.00 7.46
N ALA A 78 16.30 0.59 6.47
CA ALA A 78 16.05 2.02 6.41
C ALA A 78 14.95 2.48 7.38
N CYS A 79 14.15 1.55 7.90
CA CYS A 79 13.07 1.86 8.83
C CYS A 79 13.62 2.24 10.22
N PRO A 80 13.33 3.44 10.77
CA PRO A 80 13.82 3.85 12.09
C PRO A 80 13.25 2.98 13.23
N ILE A 81 12.11 2.33 13.00
CA ILE A 81 11.47 1.45 14.00
C ILE A 81 12.09 0.04 13.96
N CYS A 82 12.33 -0.50 12.76
CA CYS A 82 12.83 -1.86 12.59
C CYS A 82 14.37 -1.96 12.59
N SER A 83 15.09 -0.88 12.28
CA SER A 83 16.57 -0.85 12.21
C SER A 83 17.25 -1.19 13.53
N HIS A 84 16.65 -0.83 14.66
CA HIS A 84 17.16 -1.16 15.99
C HIS A 84 16.82 -2.60 16.43
N HIS A 85 15.87 -3.24 15.75
CA HIS A 85 15.50 -4.64 15.96
C HIS A 85 16.24 -5.54 14.97
N ASN A 86 17.57 -5.60 15.09
CA ASN A 86 18.42 -6.51 14.31
C ASN A 86 18.26 -7.99 14.75
N GLY A 87 17.08 -8.36 15.26
CA GLY A 87 16.78 -9.62 15.92
C GLY A 87 15.32 -10.04 15.75
N GLY A 88 14.90 -10.31 14.51
CA GLY A 88 13.91 -11.35 14.26
C GLY A 88 12.48 -11.22 14.83
N CYS A 89 11.96 -10.02 15.12
CA CYS A 89 10.53 -9.91 15.42
C CYS A 89 9.72 -9.87 14.12
N GLY A 90 9.46 -11.07 13.58
CA GLY A 90 8.40 -11.30 12.61
C GLY A 90 7.04 -11.09 13.26
N LEU A 91 6.60 -9.85 13.37
CA LEU A 91 5.19 -9.53 13.60
C LEU A 91 4.48 -9.67 12.25
N GLY A 92 4.29 -10.92 11.83
CA GLY A 92 3.32 -11.26 10.82
C GLY A 92 1.94 -10.99 11.39
N LEU A 93 1.41 -9.78 11.16
CA LEU A 93 0.00 -9.51 11.31
C LEU A 93 -0.70 -10.11 10.08
N GLY A 94 -0.78 -11.43 10.07
CA GLY A 94 -1.89 -12.12 9.42
C GLY A 94 -3.11 -11.92 10.30
N VAL A 95 -4.22 -11.53 9.66
CA VAL A 95 -5.55 -11.36 10.25
C VAL A 95 -5.97 -12.49 11.19
#